data_AF-A0A428MRQ3-F1
#
_entry.id   AF-A0A428MRQ3-F1
#
_cell.length_a   1.000
_cell.length_b   1.000
_cell.length_c   1.000
_cell.angle_alpha   90.00
_cell.angle_beta   90.00
_cell.angle_gamma   90.00
#
_symmetry.space_group_name_H-M   'P 1'
#
loop_
_entity.id
_entity.type
_entity.pdbx_description
1 polymer ?
#
loop_
_entity_poly.entity_id
_entity_poly.type
_entity_poly.pdbx_seq_one_letter_code
_entity_poly.pdbx_strand_id
1 'polypeptide(L)'
;MESTKRFILRKLSATFVATTIFAFLFGIVDGFEFEMKYNQGNQFIQRFYFYAIYIGAIILFYGNIVSIVVEKIQMKWFPQYNWLYVFILGVFGLANGLLFQVATFGGGFALLGML
;
A
#
# COMPACT_ATOMS: atom_id res chain seq x y z
N MET A 1 17.46 22.95 8.35
CA MET A 1 17.01 22.23 7.14
C MET A 1 17.37 20.77 7.30
N GLU A 2 16.39 19.85 7.37
CA GLU A 2 16.72 18.43 7.21
C GLU A 2 17.43 18.25 5.86
N SER A 3 18.49 17.44 5.83
CA SER A 3 19.09 17.08 4.55
C SER A 3 18.06 16.25 3.78
N THR A 4 17.85 16.57 2.51
CA THR A 4 16.90 15.89 1.61
C THR A 4 17.02 14.36 1.68
N LYS A 5 18.21 13.84 1.97
CA LYS A 5 18.48 12.42 2.18
C LYS A 5 17.75 11.84 3.40
N ARG A 6 17.74 12.51 4.56
CA ARG A 6 17.03 12.04 5.76
C ARG A 6 15.53 11.99 5.54
N PHE A 7 14.98 13.02 4.89
CA PHE A 7 13.56 13.08 4.58
C PHE A 7 13.12 11.91 3.66
N ILE A 8 13.89 11.65 2.60
CA ILE A 8 13.63 10.54 1.67
C ILE A 8 13.77 9.19 2.38
N LEU A 9 14.86 8.99 3.15
CA LEU A 9 15.08 7.73 3.89
C LEU A 9 13.96 7.44 4.88
N ARG A 10 13.45 8.45 5.59
CA ARG A 10 12.35 8.30 6.53
C ARG A 10 11.05 7.88 5.85
N LYS A 11 10.71 8.48 4.71
CA LYS A 11 9.50 8.10 3.95
C LYS A 11 9.64 6.67 3.40
N LEU A 12 10.79 6.34 2.79
CA LEU A 12 11.04 4.99 2.26
C LEU A 12 11.02 3.92 3.35
N SER A 13 11.68 4.15 4.49
CA SER A 13 11.68 3.18 5.59
C SER A 13 10.29 2.98 6.17
N ALA A 14 9.51 4.06 6.36
CA ALA A 14 8.14 3.97 6.81
C ALA A 14 7.26 3.18 5.83
N THR A 15 7.37 3.44 4.53
CA THR A 15 6.61 2.71 3.50
C THR A 15 7.02 1.24 3.43
N PHE A 16 8.31 0.94 3.53
CA PHE A 16 8.83 -0.43 3.51
C PHE A 16 8.35 -1.24 4.73
N VAL A 17 8.45 -0.66 5.92
CA VAL A 17 7.98 -1.30 7.16
C VAL A 17 6.47 -1.50 7.12
N ALA A 18 5.69 -0.48 6.73
CA ALA A 18 4.24 -0.59 6.61
C ALA A 18 3.85 -1.70 5.62
N THR A 19 4.45 -1.70 4.43
CA THR A 19 4.21 -2.73 3.40
C THR A 19 4.48 -4.13 3.94
N THR A 20 5.61 -4.31 4.62
CA THR A 20 6.00 -5.62 5.15
C THR A 20 4.99 -6.11 6.18
N ILE A 21 4.59 -5.24 7.12
CA ILE A 21 3.58 -5.57 8.14
C ILE A 21 2.26 -5.96 7.47
N PHE A 22 1.75 -5.15 6.54
CA PHE A 22 0.50 -5.44 5.86
C PHE A 22 0.57 -6.71 5.00
N ALA A 23 1.68 -6.95 4.31
CA ALA A 23 1.88 -8.18 3.55
C ALA A 23 1.85 -9.43 4.45
N PHE A 24 2.44 -9.35 5.65
CA PHE A 24 2.33 -10.41 6.65
C PHE A 24 0.89 -10.62 7.10
N LEU A 25 0.19 -9.54 7.47
CA LEU A 25 -1.20 -9.61 7.95
C LEU A 25 -2.12 -10.20 6.88
N PHE A 26 -2.05 -9.73 5.64
CA PHE A 26 -2.88 -10.25 4.55
C PHE A 26 -2.53 -11.68 4.17
N GLY A 27 -1.24 -12.04 4.17
CA GLY A 27 -0.82 -13.43 3.95
C GLY A 27 -1.42 -14.41 4.97
N ILE A 28 -1.55 -13.99 6.23
CA ILE A 28 -2.19 -14.79 7.29
C ILE A 28 -3.72 -14.83 7.11
N VAL A 29 -4.36 -13.66 6.92
CA VAL A 29 -5.82 -13.55 6.83
C VAL A 29 -6.37 -14.34 5.64
N ASP A 30 -5.76 -14.21 4.47
CA ASP A 30 -6.18 -14.99 3.29
C ASP A 30 -5.87 -16.48 3.45
N GLY A 31 -4.84 -16.83 4.22
CA GLY A 31 -4.42 -18.20 4.49
C GLY A 31 -5.33 -18.93 5.48
N PHE A 32 -6.24 -18.22 6.14
CA PHE A 32 -7.13 -18.76 7.15
C PHE A 32 -8.31 -19.52 6.51
N GLU A 33 -8.03 -20.70 5.97
CA GLU A 33 -9.07 -21.66 5.57
C GLU A 33 -9.34 -22.64 6.72
N PHE A 34 -10.62 -22.91 7.01
CA PHE A 34 -11.03 -23.86 8.07
C PHE A 34 -10.64 -25.32 7.76
N GLU A 35 -10.31 -25.62 6.52
CA GLU A 35 -9.80 -26.93 6.10
C GLU A 35 -8.27 -26.90 6.03
N MET A 36 -7.62 -27.84 6.71
CA MET A 36 -6.17 -28.04 6.66
C MET A 36 -5.73 -28.47 5.24
N LYS A 37 -5.54 -27.51 4.34
CA LYS A 37 -4.95 -27.76 3.03
C LYS A 37 -3.48 -28.16 3.19
N TYR A 38 -3.05 -29.17 2.43
CA TYR A 38 -1.63 -29.50 2.30
C TYR A 38 -0.85 -28.29 1.73
N ASN A 39 0.37 -28.05 2.22
CA ASN A 39 1.30 -27.01 1.74
C ASN A 39 0.91 -25.53 2.01
N GLN A 40 0.30 -25.22 3.16
CA GLN A 40 -0.05 -23.84 3.54
C GLN A 40 1.16 -22.89 3.62
N GLY A 41 2.34 -23.39 4.02
CA GLY A 41 3.56 -22.57 4.10
C GLY A 41 3.98 -22.00 2.74
N ASN A 42 3.92 -22.81 1.67
CA ASN A 42 4.25 -22.32 0.32
C ASN A 42 3.22 -21.30 -0.18
N GLN A 43 1.92 -21.53 0.09
CA GLN A 43 0.86 -20.58 -0.28
C GLN A 43 1.00 -19.25 0.48
N PHE A 44 1.37 -19.31 1.76
CA PHE A 44 1.67 -18.11 2.55
C PHE A 44 2.84 -17.33 1.95
N ILE A 45 3.96 -18.00 1.64
CA ILE A 45 5.15 -17.36 1.05
C ILE A 45 4.78 -16.71 -0.30
N GLN A 46 4.03 -17.41 -1.15
CA GLN A 46 3.59 -16.89 -2.45
C GLN A 46 2.74 -15.62 -2.30
N ARG A 47 1.77 -15.62 -1.38
CA ARG A 47 0.90 -14.46 -1.10
C ARG A 47 1.67 -13.32 -0.47
N PHE A 48 2.58 -13.61 0.46
CA PHE A 48 3.47 -12.61 1.04
C PHE A 48 4.29 -11.90 -0.03
N TYR A 49 4.93 -12.64 -0.94
CA TYR A 49 5.69 -12.04 -2.05
C TYR A 49 4.79 -11.23 -2.98
N PHE A 50 3.61 -11.74 -3.30
CA PHE A 50 2.64 -11.01 -4.11
C PHE A 50 2.29 -9.66 -3.46
N TYR A 51 1.92 -9.65 -2.18
CA TYR A 51 1.58 -8.41 -1.46
C TYR A 51 2.78 -7.49 -1.26
N ALA A 52 3.95 -8.04 -0.90
CA ALA A 52 5.15 -7.25 -0.66
C ALA A 52 5.70 -6.59 -1.93
N ILE A 53 5.65 -7.27 -3.07
CA ILE A 53 6.20 -6.77 -4.33
C ILE A 53 5.15 -5.94 -5.08
N TYR A 54 3.98 -6.51 -5.39
CA TYR A 54 2.99 -5.80 -6.21
C TYR A 54 2.34 -4.65 -5.44
N ILE A 55 1.69 -4.94 -4.32
CA ILE A 55 1.02 -3.90 -3.52
C ILE A 55 2.05 -2.96 -2.90
N GLY A 56 3.16 -3.50 -2.40
CA GLY A 56 4.24 -2.70 -1.86
C GLY A 56 4.85 -1.70 -2.83
N ALA A 57 5.11 -2.09 -4.08
CA ALA A 57 5.61 -1.18 -5.09
C ALA A 57 4.60 -0.06 -5.38
N ILE A 58 3.31 -0.38 -5.47
CA ILE A 58 2.25 0.63 -5.67
C ILE A 58 2.26 1.63 -4.52
N ILE A 59 2.26 1.18 -3.26
CA ILE A 59 2.29 2.08 -2.10
C ILE A 59 3.57 2.92 -2.11
N LEU A 60 4.71 2.33 -2.48
CA LEU A 60 5.99 3.03 -2.54
C LEU A 60 6.00 4.12 -3.59
N PHE A 61 5.49 3.88 -4.80
CA PHE A 61 5.46 4.92 -5.85
C PHE A 61 4.29 5.88 -5.65
N TYR A 62 3.05 5.38 -5.65
CA TYR A 62 1.84 6.20 -5.57
C TYR A 62 1.74 6.96 -4.26
N GLY A 63 1.94 6.28 -3.13
CA GLY A 63 1.82 6.90 -1.80
C GLY A 63 2.83 8.02 -1.58
N ASN A 64 4.08 7.84 -2.03
CA ASN A 64 5.10 8.88 -1.93
C ASN A 64 4.82 10.05 -2.89
N ILE A 65 4.40 9.78 -4.13
CA ILE A 65 4.08 10.84 -5.10
C ILE A 65 2.90 11.67 -4.60
N VAL A 66 1.80 11.02 -4.19
CA VAL A 66 0.61 11.71 -3.66
C VAL A 66 0.98 12.53 -2.42
N SER A 67 1.76 11.97 -1.49
CA SER A 67 2.19 12.70 -0.30
C SER A 67 2.98 13.97 -0.66
N ILE A 68 3.90 13.90 -1.63
CA ILE A 68 4.67 15.07 -2.08
C ILE A 68 3.78 16.12 -2.75
N VAL A 69 2.84 15.70 -3.60
CA VAL A 69 1.93 16.62 -4.30
C VAL A 69 1.02 17.33 -3.32
N VAL A 70 0.42 16.60 -2.38
CA VAL A 70 -0.47 17.15 -1.36
C VAL A 70 0.29 18.10 -0.42
N GLU A 71 1.51 17.74 -0.01
CA GLU A 71 2.38 18.60 0.81
C GLU A 71 2.69 19.93 0.10
N LYS A 72 2.99 19.90 -1.21
CA LYS A 72 3.19 21.12 -2.02
C LYS A 72 1.93 21.97 -2.16
N ILE A 73 0.78 21.34 -2.34
CA ILE A 73 -0.51 22.06 -2.45
C ILE A 73 -0.87 22.69 -1.09
N GLN A 74 -0.71 21.96 0.01
CA GLN A 74 -0.96 22.45 1.36
C GLN A 74 -0.09 23.67 1.68
N MET A 75 1.22 23.60 1.41
CA MET A 75 2.13 24.73 1.63
C MET A 75 1.71 25.99 0.86
N LYS A 76 1.13 25.84 -0.33
CA LYS A 76 0.74 26.97 -1.19
C LYS A 76 -0.63 27.55 -0.84
N TRP A 77 -1.59 26.72 -0.46
CA TRP A 77 -3.00 27.14 -0.30
C TRP A 77 -3.48 27.17 1.15
N PHE A 78 -3.04 26.24 2.00
CA PHE A 78 -3.60 26.03 3.33
C PHE A 78 -2.54 25.64 4.38
N PRO A 79 -1.49 26.47 4.59
CA PRO A 79 -0.37 26.11 5.46
C PRO A 79 -0.75 25.92 6.94
N GLN A 80 -1.86 26.51 7.40
CA GLN A 80 -2.34 26.38 8.78
C GLN A 80 -3.19 25.12 9.03
N TYR A 81 -3.76 24.51 7.99
CA TYR A 81 -4.77 23.45 8.15
C TYR A 81 -4.16 22.04 8.00
N ASN A 82 -3.37 21.61 8.99
CA ASN A 82 -2.75 20.28 9.01
C ASN A 82 -3.77 19.12 8.97
N TRP A 83 -4.98 19.33 9.50
CA TRP A 83 -6.03 18.31 9.43
C TRP A 83 -6.53 18.08 7.99
N LEU A 84 -6.56 19.14 7.17
CA LEU A 84 -6.95 19.04 5.76
C LEU A 84 -5.93 18.21 4.96
N TYR A 85 -4.64 18.30 5.30
CA TYR A 85 -3.61 17.43 4.72
C TYR A 85 -3.91 15.95 5.00
N VAL A 86 -4.22 15.59 6.25
CA VAL A 86 -4.54 14.20 6.63
C VAL A 86 -5.81 13.73 5.93
N PHE A 87 -6.83 14.59 5.84
CA PHE A 87 -8.07 14.27 5.14
C PHE A 87 -7.86 13.99 3.66
N ILE A 88 -7.15 14.87 2.94
CA ILE A 88 -6.86 14.70 1.51
C ILE A 88 -6.04 13.42 1.30
N LEU A 89 -5.00 13.21 2.08
CA LEU A 89 -4.16 12.01 1.98
C LEU A 89 -4.98 10.73 2.23
N GLY A 90 -5.89 10.75 3.20
CA GLY A 90 -6.83 9.67 3.48
C GLY A 90 -7.77 9.38 2.31
N VAL A 91 -8.36 10.42 1.71
CA VAL A 91 -9.25 10.29 0.54
C VAL A 91 -8.50 9.69 -0.65
N PHE A 92 -7.28 10.16 -0.95
CA PHE A 92 -6.47 9.57 -2.03
C PHE A 92 -6.03 8.13 -1.73
N GLY A 93 -5.83 7.79 -0.46
CA GLY A 93 -5.58 6.41 -0.03
C GLY A 93 -6.79 5.51 -0.24
N LEU A 94 -7.99 5.98 0.11
CA LEU A 94 -9.25 5.26 -0.09
C LEU A 94 -9.60 5.12 -1.57
N ALA A 95 -9.42 6.17 -2.37
CA ALA A 95 -9.64 6.14 -3.81
C ALA A 95 -8.73 5.09 -4.48
N ASN A 96 -7.47 4.98 -4.03
CA ASN A 96 -6.59 3.92 -4.49
C ASN A 96 -7.14 2.54 -4.12
N GLY A 97 -7.59 2.35 -2.88
CA GLY A 97 -8.22 1.10 -2.43
C GLY A 97 -9.43 0.70 -3.28
N LEU A 98 -10.33 1.64 -3.57
CA LEU A 98 -11.54 1.40 -4.38
C LEU A 98 -11.20 1.11 -5.85
N LEU A 99 -10.29 1.88 -6.45
CA LEU A 99 -9.89 1.68 -7.85
C LEU A 99 -9.12 0.37 -8.03
N PHE A 100 -8.26 0.00 -7.08
CA PHE A 100 -7.58 -1.28 -7.09
C PHE A 100 -8.53 -2.44 -6.81
N GLN A 101 -9.51 -2.30 -5.93
CA GLN A 101 -10.53 -3.31 -5.70
C GLN A 101 -11.33 -3.58 -6.99
N VAL A 102 -11.72 -2.55 -7.73
CA VAL A 102 -12.40 -2.71 -9.03
C VAL A 102 -11.49 -3.36 -10.07
N ALA A 103 -10.22 -2.96 -10.15
CA ALA A 103 -9.26 -3.55 -11.10
C ALA A 103 -8.90 -5.01 -10.76
N THR A 104 -8.87 -5.37 -9.47
CA THR A 104 -8.48 -6.71 -8.99
C THR A 104 -9.65 -7.70 -8.97
N PHE A 105 -10.79 -7.32 -8.39
CA PHE A 105 -11.99 -8.16 -8.30
C PHE A 105 -12.87 -8.12 -9.56
N GLY A 106 -12.78 -7.07 -10.39
CA GLY A 106 -13.59 -6.92 -11.60
C GLY A 106 -13.05 -7.60 -12.86
N GLY A 107 -11.83 -8.17 -12.84
CA GLY A 107 -11.33 -8.94 -13.99
C GLY A 107 -9.82 -9.15 -14.11
N GLY A 108 -8.97 -8.47 -13.33
CA GLY A 108 -7.50 -8.57 -13.50
C GLY A 108 -6.86 -9.82 -12.89
N PHE A 109 -7.26 -10.22 -11.68
CA PHE A 109 -6.68 -11.39 -10.99
C PHE A 109 -7.50 -12.66 -11.13
N ALA A 110 -8.78 -12.56 -11.51
CA ALA A 110 -9.61 -13.72 -11.82
C ALA A 110 -9.04 -14.52 -13.03
N LEU A 111 -8.40 -13.84 -14.00
CA LEU A 111 -7.74 -14.49 -15.13
C LEU A 111 -6.35 -15.06 -14.79
N LEU A 112 -5.63 -14.46 -13.84
CA LEU A 112 -4.30 -14.93 -13.42
C LEU A 112 -4.36 -16.04 -12.36
N GLY A 113 -5.46 -16.16 -11.62
CA GLY A 113 -5.71 -17.31 -10.73
C GLY A 113 -6.30 -18.54 -11.44
N MET A 114 -6.59 -18.44 -12.74
CA MET A 114 -7.07 -19.52 -13.60
C MET A 114 -5.98 -20.11 -14.54
N LEU A 115 -4.73 -19.66 -14.42
CA LEU A 115 -3.56 -20.21 -15.14
C LEU A 115 -2.64 -20.96 -14.18
#